data_AF-A0A5P8K241-F1
#
_entry.id   AF-A0A5P8K241-F1
#
_cell.length_a   1.000
_cell.length_b   1.000
_cell.length_c   1.000
_cell.angle_alpha   90.00
_cell.angle_beta   90.00
_cell.angle_gamma   90.00
#
_symmetry.space_group_name_H-M   'P 1'
#
loop_
_entity.id
_entity.type
_entity.pdbx_description
1 polymer ?
#
loop_
_entity_poly.entity_id
_entity_poly.type
_entity_poly.pdbx_seq_one_letter_code
_entity_poly.pdbx_strand_id
1 'polypeptide(L)'
;MFHRIRRRAKEPSEEQRRFFELSARLQNQVPPGIGVPPAEPEHIEPTAVVDDFLPPELRVPSHDQVDGTMMPWKQPLVLDGEMVACSECGAYRDWLILSTRDQVWLRCRVGHQQQETRLDTAWFNRNRGPADATHASFEECLRHLGH
;
A
#
# COMPACT_ATOMS: atom_id res chain seq x y z
N MET A 1 -43.45 6.50 25.68
CA MET A 1 -43.61 7.95 25.43
C MET A 1 -42.20 8.52 25.21
N PHE A 2 -41.77 8.75 23.97
CA PHE A 2 -40.41 9.19 23.65
C PHE A 2 -40.39 10.70 23.43
N HIS A 3 -39.70 11.46 24.29
CA HIS A 3 -39.55 12.91 24.11
C HIS A 3 -38.45 13.21 23.08
N ARG A 4 -38.84 13.83 21.97
CA ARG A 4 -37.93 14.36 20.95
C ARG A 4 -37.20 15.58 21.54
N ILE A 5 -35.93 15.42 21.92
CA ILE A 5 -35.08 16.54 22.32
C ILE A 5 -34.78 17.37 21.06
N ARG A 6 -35.44 18.52 20.92
CA ARG A 6 -35.09 19.53 19.90
C ARG A 6 -33.80 20.20 20.33
N ARG A 7 -32.66 19.80 19.76
CA ARG A 7 -31.41 20.57 19.85
C ARG A 7 -31.63 21.91 19.13
N ARG A 8 -31.61 23.02 19.87
CA ARG A 8 -31.55 24.35 19.28
C ARG A 8 -30.19 24.49 18.61
N ALA A 9 -30.16 24.68 17.29
CA ALA A 9 -28.94 25.04 16.60
C ALA A 9 -28.49 26.41 17.14
N LYS A 10 -27.27 26.47 17.69
CA LYS A 10 -26.66 27.73 18.12
C LYS A 10 -26.29 28.50 16.86
N GLU A 11 -26.75 29.75 16.74
CA GLU A 11 -26.40 30.57 15.59
C GLU A 11 -24.88 30.74 15.49
N PRO A 12 -24.31 30.70 14.27
CA PRO A 12 -22.89 30.86 14.07
C PRO A 12 -22.47 32.25 14.55
N SER A 13 -21.37 32.29 15.29
CA SER A 13 -20.74 33.53 15.76
C SER A 13 -20.30 34.41 14.59
N GLU A 14 -20.12 35.71 14.83
CA GLU A 14 -19.69 36.65 13.79
C GLU A 14 -18.35 36.25 13.14
N GLU A 15 -17.43 35.69 13.92
CA GLU A 15 -16.14 35.22 13.40
C GLU A 15 -16.30 34.06 12.43
N GLN A 16 -17.20 33.11 12.74
CA GLN A 16 -17.52 31.99 11.84
C GLN A 16 -18.19 32.47 10.56
N ARG A 17 -19.04 33.50 10.63
CA ARG A 17 -19.66 34.12 9.46
C ARG A 17 -18.61 34.79 8.57
N ARG A 18 -17.69 35.57 9.16
CA ARG A 18 -16.58 36.22 8.44
C ARG A 18 -15.65 35.22 7.78
N PHE A 19 -15.32 34.12 8.48
CA PHE A 19 -14.49 33.06 7.92
C PHE A 19 -15.17 32.36 6.72
N PHE A 20 -16.46 32.04 6.84
CA PHE A 20 -17.21 31.43 5.75
C PHE A 20 -17.30 32.35 4.53
N GLU A 21 -17.50 33.66 4.74
CA GLU A 21 -17.54 34.65 3.68
C GLU A 21 -16.19 34.80 2.96
N LEU A 22 -15.08 34.83 3.71
CA LEU A 22 -13.73 34.85 3.14
C LEU A 22 -13.42 33.57 2.34
N SER A 23 -13.80 32.40 2.87
CA SER A 23 -13.67 31.11 2.18
C SER A 23 -14.44 31.10 0.86
N ALA A 24 -15.70 31.56 0.86
CA ALA A 24 -16.53 31.61 -0.34
C ALA A 24 -15.94 32.52 -1.43
N ARG A 25 -15.30 33.65 -1.04
CA ARG A 25 -14.61 34.55 -1.97
C ARG A 25 -13.35 33.94 -2.60
N LEU A 26 -12.71 33.01 -1.91
CA LEU A 26 -11.48 32.36 -2.37
C LEU A 26 -11.75 31.09 -3.20
N GLN A 27 -12.89 30.42 -3.00
CA GLN A 27 -13.23 29.17 -3.71
C GLN A 27 -13.27 29.31 -5.25
N ASN A 28 -13.57 30.50 -5.77
CA ASN A 28 -13.62 30.74 -7.22
C ASN A 28 -12.36 31.40 -7.79
N GLN A 29 -11.30 31.55 -6.99
CA GLN A 29 -10.03 32.06 -7.49
C GLN A 29 -9.17 30.90 -7.98
N VAL A 30 -9.13 30.74 -9.30
CA VAL A 30 -8.12 29.90 -9.97
C VAL A 30 -6.86 30.78 -10.16
N PRO A 31 -5.66 30.33 -9.74
CA PRO A 31 -4.43 31.05 -10.02
C PRO A 31 -4.27 31.27 -11.54
N PRO A 32 -3.88 32.48 -11.99
CA PRO A 32 -3.66 32.72 -13.41
C PRO A 32 -2.49 31.82 -13.88
N GLY A 33 -2.77 30.91 -14.81
CA GLY A 33 -1.81 29.93 -15.35
C GLY A 33 -2.25 28.46 -15.26
N ILE A 34 -3.35 28.14 -14.57
CA ILE A 34 -3.93 26.80 -14.55
C ILE A 34 -5.25 26.82 -15.34
N GLY A 35 -5.25 26.24 -16.55
CA GLY A 35 -6.48 25.81 -17.23
C GLY A 35 -7.14 26.76 -18.24
N VAL A 36 -6.42 27.71 -18.84
CA VAL A 36 -6.91 28.35 -20.08
C VAL A 36 -6.38 27.53 -21.27
N PRO A 37 -7.19 26.68 -21.93
CA PRO A 37 -6.79 26.13 -23.21
C PRO A 37 -6.70 27.26 -24.24
N PRO A 38 -5.63 27.34 -25.05
CA PRO A 38 -5.57 28.30 -26.15
C PRO A 38 -6.71 28.01 -27.11
N ALA A 39 -7.50 29.03 -27.43
CA ALA A 39 -8.52 28.96 -28.47
C ALA A 39 -7.88 29.22 -29.84
N GLU A 40 -7.11 28.27 -30.35
CA GLU A 40 -6.77 28.18 -31.77
C GLU A 40 -6.30 26.76 -32.11
N PRO A 41 -6.80 26.11 -33.17
CA PRO A 41 -6.25 24.84 -33.62
C PRO A 41 -4.93 25.12 -34.34
N GLU A 42 -3.86 25.26 -33.57
CA GLU A 42 -2.52 25.16 -34.13
C GLU A 42 -2.33 23.74 -34.68
N HIS A 43 -1.83 23.66 -35.89
CA HIS A 43 -1.54 22.41 -36.59
C HIS A 43 -0.45 21.66 -35.80
N ILE A 44 -0.86 20.69 -34.97
CA ILE A 44 0.05 19.86 -34.19
C ILE A 44 0.68 18.87 -35.16
N GLU A 45 1.91 19.14 -35.62
CA GLU A 45 2.75 18.08 -36.17
C GLU A 45 2.86 16.99 -35.09
N PRO A 46 2.79 15.68 -35.42
CA PRO A 46 2.76 14.63 -34.41
C PRO A 46 4.11 14.63 -33.67
N THR A 47 4.17 15.37 -32.57
CA THR A 47 5.21 15.27 -31.58
C THR A 47 5.23 13.81 -31.19
N ALA A 48 6.34 13.12 -31.46
CA ALA A 48 6.54 11.76 -31.01
C ALA A 48 6.12 11.71 -29.54
N VAL A 49 5.10 10.92 -29.22
CA VAL A 49 4.63 10.76 -27.85
C VAL A 49 5.82 10.22 -27.07
N VAL A 50 6.53 11.12 -26.37
CA VAL A 50 7.53 10.73 -25.39
C VAL A 50 6.70 10.11 -24.27
N ASP A 51 6.75 8.79 -24.15
CA ASP A 51 6.17 8.10 -23.02
C ASP A 51 6.90 8.62 -21.77
N ASP A 52 6.27 9.53 -21.03
CA ASP A 52 6.79 10.11 -19.77
C ASP A 52 6.96 9.05 -18.67
N PHE A 53 6.53 7.81 -18.94
CA PHE A 53 6.67 6.70 -18.05
C PHE A 53 8.08 6.09 -18.12
N LEU A 54 8.62 5.65 -16.98
CA LEU A 54 9.92 4.99 -16.94
C LEU A 54 9.98 3.81 -17.94
N PRO A 55 11.15 3.51 -18.54
CA PRO A 55 11.35 2.30 -19.32
C PRO A 55 10.88 1.05 -18.55
N PRO A 56 10.24 0.06 -19.21
CA PRO A 56 9.70 -1.14 -18.54
C PRO A 56 10.68 -1.84 -17.61
N GLU A 57 11.97 -1.83 -17.95
CA GLU A 57 13.05 -2.48 -17.19
C GLU A 57 13.31 -1.79 -15.85
N LEU A 58 12.90 -0.54 -15.71
CA LEU A 58 13.04 0.27 -14.48
C LEU A 58 11.73 0.38 -13.71
N ARG A 59 10.63 -0.19 -14.22
CA ARG A 59 9.35 -0.20 -13.50
C ARG A 59 9.39 -1.28 -12.42
N VAL A 60 8.88 -0.94 -11.24
CA VAL A 60 8.64 -1.94 -10.20
C VAL A 60 7.54 -2.90 -10.69
N PRO A 61 7.76 -4.22 -10.69
CA PRO A 61 6.74 -5.18 -11.08
C PRO A 61 5.47 -4.99 -10.25
N SER A 62 4.31 -5.03 -10.91
CA SER A 62 3.04 -5.06 -10.20
C SER A 62 2.88 -6.40 -9.46
N HIS A 63 1.98 -6.44 -8.48
CA HIS A 63 1.70 -7.66 -7.72
C HIS A 63 1.27 -8.84 -8.63
N ASP A 64 0.65 -8.56 -9.78
CA ASP A 64 0.20 -9.59 -10.72
C ASP A 64 1.32 -10.11 -11.63
N GLN A 65 2.47 -9.42 -11.66
CA GLN A 65 3.64 -9.80 -12.46
C GLN A 65 4.63 -10.68 -11.68
N VAL A 66 4.39 -10.91 -10.39
CA VAL A 66 5.22 -11.75 -9.51
C VAL A 66 4.39 -12.91 -8.97
N ASP A 67 4.96 -14.12 -8.98
CA ASP A 67 4.30 -15.29 -8.40
C ASP A 67 4.15 -15.19 -6.87
N GLY A 68 5.00 -14.39 -6.24
CA GLY A 68 4.92 -14.07 -4.82
C GLY A 68 6.02 -13.11 -4.38
N THR A 69 5.87 -12.62 -3.16
CA THR A 69 6.87 -11.78 -2.48
C THR A 69 7.27 -12.43 -1.17
N MET A 70 8.52 -12.26 -0.77
CA MET A 70 9.10 -12.95 0.38
C MET A 70 9.86 -11.95 1.25
N MET A 71 9.74 -12.10 2.58
CA MET A 71 10.50 -11.27 3.52
C MET A 71 10.99 -12.10 4.71
N PRO A 72 12.27 -11.94 5.11
CA PRO A 72 12.78 -12.56 6.33
C PRO A 72 12.23 -11.87 7.57
N TRP A 73 11.89 -12.65 8.59
CA TRP A 73 11.33 -12.21 9.86
C TRP A 73 12.08 -12.87 11.03
N LYS A 74 13.13 -12.19 11.50
CA LYS A 74 14.08 -12.73 12.52
C LYS A 74 13.54 -12.69 13.96
N GLN A 75 12.55 -11.85 14.21
CA GLN A 75 11.92 -11.71 15.51
C GLN A 75 10.79 -12.74 15.69
N PRO A 76 10.36 -13.05 16.93
CA PRO A 76 9.18 -13.86 17.14
C PRO A 76 7.96 -13.24 16.45
N LEU A 77 7.19 -14.05 15.73
CA LEU A 77 5.90 -13.62 15.18
C LEU A 77 4.84 -13.82 16.26
N VAL A 78 4.18 -12.74 16.66
CA VAL A 78 3.13 -12.76 17.68
C VAL A 78 1.83 -12.27 17.05
N LEU A 79 0.80 -13.13 17.05
CA LEU A 79 -0.51 -12.86 16.48
C LEU A 79 -1.56 -13.05 17.56
N ASP A 80 -2.41 -12.05 17.78
CA ASP A 80 -3.47 -12.06 18.80
C ASP A 80 -2.97 -12.40 20.23
N GLY A 81 -1.70 -12.07 20.52
CA GLY A 81 -1.04 -12.37 21.80
C GLY A 81 -0.40 -13.77 21.88
N GLU A 82 -0.52 -14.58 20.82
CA GLU A 82 0.08 -15.91 20.74
C GLU A 82 1.35 -15.91 19.89
N MET A 83 2.37 -16.61 20.38
CA MET A 83 3.61 -16.79 19.62
C MET A 83 3.43 -17.88 18.57
N VAL A 84 3.67 -17.54 17.31
CA VAL A 84 3.57 -18.49 16.20
C VAL A 84 4.81 -19.37 16.18
N ALA A 85 4.58 -20.68 16.27
CA ALA A 85 5.60 -21.71 16.16
C ALA A 85 5.32 -22.64 14.98
N CYS A 86 6.38 -23.26 14.48
CA CYS A 86 6.30 -24.28 13.44
C CYS A 86 5.55 -25.50 13.98
N SER A 87 4.49 -25.90 13.28
CA SER A 87 3.69 -27.08 13.65
C SER A 87 4.50 -28.38 13.62
N GLU A 88 5.57 -28.43 12.83
CA GLU A 88 6.40 -29.63 12.66
C GLU A 88 7.64 -29.65 13.57
N CYS A 89 8.41 -28.56 13.63
CA CYS A 89 9.68 -28.53 14.39
C CYS A 89 9.67 -27.63 15.63
N GLY A 90 8.57 -26.91 15.91
CA GLY A 90 8.46 -26.02 17.06
C GLY A 90 9.30 -24.73 16.99
N ALA A 91 10.00 -24.47 15.89
CA ALA A 91 10.74 -23.23 15.70
C ALA A 91 9.79 -22.02 15.72
N TYR A 92 10.10 -20.99 16.51
CA TYR A 92 9.22 -19.84 16.77
C TYR A 92 9.80 -18.49 16.29
N ARG A 93 10.97 -18.53 15.63
CA ARG A 93 11.72 -17.38 15.11
C ARG A 93 12.33 -17.70 13.76
N ASP A 94 12.93 -16.68 13.15
CA ASP A 94 13.63 -16.78 11.86
C ASP A 94 12.70 -17.35 10.78
N TRP A 95 11.50 -16.78 10.74
CA TRP A 95 10.49 -17.07 9.75
C TRP A 95 10.84 -16.42 8.43
N LEU A 96 10.55 -17.12 7.34
CA LEU A 96 10.44 -16.53 6.03
C LEU A 96 8.95 -16.40 5.74
N ILE A 97 8.46 -15.17 5.57
CA ILE A 97 7.06 -14.89 5.31
C ILE A 97 6.90 -14.73 3.80
N LEU A 98 5.97 -15.47 3.21
CA LEU A 98 5.68 -15.46 1.78
C LEU A 98 4.25 -14.96 1.59
N SER A 99 4.06 -14.04 0.64
CA SER A 99 2.73 -13.62 0.18
C SER A 99 2.55 -14.04 -1.27
N THR A 100 1.54 -14.87 -1.53
CA THR A 100 1.20 -15.42 -2.85
C THR A 100 -0.32 -15.38 -3.02
N ARG A 101 -0.85 -14.71 -4.06
CA ARG A 101 -2.28 -14.74 -4.45
C ARG A 101 -3.24 -14.70 -3.25
N ASP A 102 -3.10 -13.67 -2.41
CA ASP A 102 -3.92 -13.44 -1.21
C ASP A 102 -3.74 -14.38 -0.02
N GLN A 103 -2.73 -15.23 -0.06
CA GLN A 103 -2.39 -16.13 1.04
C GLN A 103 -1.02 -15.78 1.60
N VAL A 104 -0.91 -15.86 2.92
CA VAL A 104 0.36 -15.70 3.63
C VAL A 104 0.81 -17.07 4.15
N TRP A 105 2.05 -17.42 3.81
CA TRP A 105 2.71 -18.64 4.24
C TRP A 105 3.93 -18.31 5.09
N LEU A 106 4.18 -19.16 6.08
CA LEU A 106 5.34 -19.08 6.95
C LEU A 106 6.23 -20.30 6.67
N ARG A 107 7.48 -20.05 6.32
CA ARG A 107 8.50 -21.08 6.18
C ARG A 107 9.51 -20.96 7.31
N CYS A 108 9.71 -22.03 8.08
CA CYS A 108 10.72 -22.03 9.14
C CYS A 108 12.12 -22.25 8.56
N ARG A 109 13.16 -22.03 9.37
CA ARG A 109 14.56 -22.24 8.96
C ARG A 109 14.88 -23.68 8.51
N VAL A 110 14.16 -24.67 9.03
CA VAL A 110 14.32 -26.10 8.66
C VAL A 110 13.68 -26.40 7.30
N GLY A 111 12.78 -25.53 6.83
CA GLY A 111 12.15 -25.62 5.52
C GLY A 111 10.68 -26.03 5.52
N HIS A 112 10.10 -26.37 6.68
CA HIS A 112 8.66 -26.62 6.81
C HIS A 112 7.86 -25.37 6.47
N GLN A 113 6.72 -25.56 5.80
CA GLN A 113 5.82 -24.49 5.38
C GLN A 113 4.46 -24.68 6.03
N GLN A 114 3.89 -23.60 6.56
CA GLN A 114 2.53 -23.59 7.08
C GLN A 114 1.79 -22.33 6.60
N GLN A 115 0.52 -22.48 6.27
CA GLN A 115 -0.34 -21.36 5.94
C GLN A 115 -0.76 -20.66 7.23
N GLU A 116 -0.66 -19.34 7.28
CA GLU A 116 -1.12 -18.54 8.42
C GLU A 116 -2.35 -17.74 8.01
N THR A 117 -3.53 -18.21 8.41
CA THR A 117 -4.83 -17.63 8.02
C THR A 117 -5.17 -16.35 8.77
N ARG A 118 -4.47 -16.05 9.87
CA ARG A 118 -4.60 -14.76 10.58
C ARG A 118 -3.90 -13.62 9.87
N LEU A 119 -3.05 -13.92 8.88
CA LEU A 119 -2.31 -12.93 8.12
C LEU A 119 -2.88 -12.81 6.70
N ASP A 120 -3.13 -11.58 6.28
CA ASP A 120 -3.53 -11.24 4.92
C ASP A 120 -2.42 -10.50 4.16
N THR A 121 -2.57 -10.37 2.85
CA THR A 121 -1.65 -9.61 1.99
C THR A 121 -1.53 -8.15 2.45
N ALA A 122 -2.60 -7.59 3.03
CA ALA A 122 -2.58 -6.23 3.54
C ALA A 122 -1.62 -6.11 4.74
N TRP A 123 -1.62 -7.07 5.65
CA TRP A 123 -0.65 -7.17 6.74
C TRP A 123 0.75 -7.35 6.20
N PHE A 124 0.96 -8.24 5.24
CA PHE A 124 2.26 -8.44 4.63
C PHE A 124 2.81 -7.14 4.04
N ASN A 125 2.00 -6.43 3.25
CA ASN A 125 2.39 -5.17 2.62
C ASN A 125 2.69 -4.05 3.60
N ARG A 126 2.03 -4.03 4.77
CA ARG A 126 2.31 -3.05 5.83
C ARG A 126 3.62 -3.32 6.58
N ASN A 127 4.02 -4.60 6.68
CA ASN A 127 5.17 -5.01 7.49
C ASN A 127 6.42 -5.28 6.65
N ARG A 128 6.28 -5.50 5.34
CA ARG A 128 7.42 -5.69 4.45
C ARG A 128 8.23 -4.41 4.33
N GLY A 129 9.55 -4.57 4.42
CA GLY A 129 10.48 -3.51 4.07
C GLY A 129 10.56 -3.28 2.56
N PRO A 130 11.39 -2.33 2.11
CA PRO A 130 11.77 -2.20 0.71
C PRO A 130 12.30 -3.54 0.17
N ALA A 131 11.89 -3.91 -1.03
CA ALA A 131 12.49 -5.05 -1.72
C ALA A 131 13.95 -4.72 -2.08
N ASP A 132 14.87 -5.61 -1.74
CA ASP A 132 16.30 -5.50 -2.00
C ASP A 132 16.72 -6.18 -3.31
N ALA A 133 15.97 -7.19 -3.75
CA ALA A 133 16.19 -7.89 -5.01
C ALA A 133 14.90 -8.48 -5.61
N THR A 134 14.93 -8.71 -6.93
CA THR A 134 13.95 -9.51 -7.66
C THR A 134 14.67 -10.71 -8.26
N HIS A 135 14.10 -11.91 -8.10
CA HIS A 135 14.70 -13.16 -8.55
C HIS A 135 13.82 -13.85 -9.60
N ALA A 136 14.45 -14.63 -10.49
CA ALA A 136 13.74 -15.30 -11.58
C ALA A 136 13.02 -16.59 -11.12
N SER A 137 13.44 -17.17 -9.99
CA SER A 137 12.81 -18.36 -9.41
C SER A 137 12.70 -18.29 -7.90
N PHE A 138 11.81 -19.12 -7.36
CA PHE A 138 11.61 -19.29 -5.93
C PHE A 138 12.87 -19.80 -5.22
N GLU A 139 13.55 -20.80 -5.79
CA GLU A 139 14.77 -21.38 -5.24
C GLU A 139 15.93 -20.38 -5.21
N GLU A 140 16.02 -19.51 -6.21
CA GLU A 140 17.01 -18.44 -6.23
C GLU A 140 16.77 -17.43 -5.10
N CYS A 141 15.52 -17.06 -4.87
CA CYS A 141 15.14 -16.20 -3.75
C CYS A 141 15.48 -16.84 -2.40
N LEU A 142 15.17 -18.13 -2.21
CA LEU A 142 15.55 -18.86 -1.00
C LEU A 142 17.06 -18.84 -0.76
N ARG A 143 17.85 -19.14 -1.80
CA ARG A 143 19.31 -19.11 -1.71
C ARG A 143 19.85 -17.72 -1.37
N HIS A 144 19.28 -16.66 -1.95
CA HIS A 144 19.65 -15.28 -1.61
C HIS A 144 19.38 -14.95 -0.14
N LEU A 145 18.25 -15.43 0.39
CA LEU A 145 17.83 -15.21 1.77
C LEU A 145 18.45 -16.19 2.78
N GLY A 146 19.27 -17.15 2.32
CA GLY A 146 19.96 -18.13 3.16
C GLY A 146 19.09 -19.31 3.64
N HIS A 147 18.16 -19.74 2.80
CA HIS A 147 17.06 -20.68 3.11
C HIS A 147 16.98 -21.91 2.23
#